data_AF-A0ABD5DFF5-F1
#
_entry.id   AF-A0ABD5DFF5-F1
#
_cell.length_a   1.000
_cell.length_b   1.000
_cell.length_c   1.000
_cell.angle_alpha   90.00
_cell.angle_beta   90.00
_cell.angle_gamma   90.00
#
_symmetry.space_group_name_H-M   'P 1'
#
loop_
_entity.id
_entity.type
_entity.pdbx_description
1 polymer ?
#
loop_
_entity_poly.entity_id
_entity_poly.type
_entity_poly.pdbx_seq_one_letter_code
_entity_poly.pdbx_strand_id
1 'polypeptide(L)'
;IAVGMTFVILSGGIDLSVGSVIAFTGVFLAKAIGFWGISPLVAFPLVLVMGCAFGAFMGLLIDALKIPAFIITLAGMFFLRGVS
;
A
#
# COMPACT_ATOMS: atom_id res chain seq x y z
N ILE A 1 0.12 4.73 -10.28
CA ILE A 1 -0.85 5.29 -9.31
C ILE A 1 -2.18 5.62 -9.98
N ALA A 2 -2.23 6.50 -10.99
CA ALA A 2 -3.47 6.92 -11.65
C ALA A 2 -4.36 5.76 -12.14
N VAL A 3 -3.79 4.80 -12.89
CA VAL A 3 -4.54 3.64 -13.41
C VAL A 3 -5.12 2.76 -12.28
N GLY A 4 -4.38 2.57 -11.19
CA GLY A 4 -4.84 1.76 -10.05
C GLY A 4 -5.97 2.45 -9.27
N MET A 5 -5.87 3.76 -9.06
CA MET A 5 -6.93 4.55 -8.42
C MET A 5 -8.21 4.59 -9.26
N THR A 6 -8.11 4.51 -10.60
CA THR A 6 -9.30 4.43 -11.47
C THR A 6 -10.15 3.22 -11.14
N PHE A 7 -9.57 2.05 -10.89
CA PHE A 7 -10.32 0.87 -10.48
C PHE A 7 -11.05 1.09 -9.15
N VAL A 8 -10.39 1.71 -8.17
CA VAL A 8 -11.00 1.98 -6.85
C VAL A 8 -12.18 2.95 -6.96
N ILE A 9 -12.03 4.00 -7.78
CA ILE A 9 -13.10 4.97 -8.03
C ILE A 9 -14.26 4.34 -8.79
N LEU A 10 -13.98 3.49 -9.79
CA LEU A 10 -15.01 2.76 -10.53
C LEU A 10 -15.79 1.79 -9.65
N SER A 11 -15.16 1.21 -8.62
CA SER A 11 -15.84 0.43 -7.59
C SER A 11 -16.61 1.28 -6.56
N GLY A 12 -16.76 2.60 -6.78
CA GLY A 12 -17.51 3.52 -5.91
C GLY A 12 -16.77 3.96 -4.65
N GLY A 13 -15.45 3.74 -4.61
CA GLY A 13 -14.59 4.02 -3.47
C GLY A 13 -13.70 5.26 -3.64
N ILE A 14 -13.13 5.74 -2.54
CA ILE A 14 -12.01 6.69 -2.53
C ILE A 14 -10.88 6.03 -1.75
N ASP A 15 -9.70 5.88 -2.35
CA ASP A 15 -8.53 5.33 -1.69
C ASP A 15 -7.73 6.45 -1.00
N LEU A 16 -7.83 6.53 0.32
CA LEU A 16 -6.99 7.45 1.10
C LEU A 16 -5.60 6.87 1.38
N SER A 17 -5.44 5.55 1.36
CA SER A 17 -4.24 4.86 1.86
C SER A 17 -3.00 5.06 0.99
N VAL A 18 -3.16 5.43 -0.28
CA VAL A 18 -2.08 5.57 -1.28
C VAL A 18 -0.91 6.41 -0.75
N GLY A 19 -1.18 7.55 -0.12
CA GLY A 19 -0.13 8.40 0.42
C GLY A 19 0.69 7.72 1.52
N SER A 20 0.03 6.94 2.37
CA SER A 20 0.68 6.19 3.45
C SER A 20 1.41 4.94 2.94
N VAL A 21 0.90 4.27 1.91
CA VAL A 21 1.60 3.17 1.24
C VAL A 21 2.90 3.67 0.62
N ILE A 22 2.88 4.84 -0.04
CA ILE A 22 4.07 5.45 -0.62
C ILE A 22 5.09 5.83 0.47
N ALA A 23 4.63 6.45 1.55
CA ALA A 23 5.49 6.80 2.67
C ALA A 23 6.15 5.56 3.30
N PHE A 24 5.35 4.53 3.58
CA PHE A 24 5.84 3.28 4.17
C PHE A 24 6.84 2.56 3.25
N THR A 25 6.51 2.39 1.97
CA THR A 25 7.40 1.75 1.00
C THR A 25 8.70 2.53 0.80
N GLY A 26 8.67 3.87 0.85
CA GLY A 26 9.86 4.72 0.82
C GLY A 26 10.77 4.53 2.05
N VAL A 27 10.19 4.56 3.26
CA VAL A 27 10.95 4.33 4.51
C VAL A 27 11.53 2.91 4.54
N PHE A 28 10.74 1.92 4.12
CA PHE A 28 11.19 0.54 4.03
C PHE A 28 12.36 0.38 3.06
N LEU A 29 12.28 0.98 1.86
CA LEU A 29 13.36 0.95 0.88
C LEU A 29 14.64 1.60 1.42
N ALA A 30 14.51 2.76 2.07
CA ALA A 30 15.63 3.46 2.69
C ALA A 30 16.28 2.61 3.80
N LYS A 31 15.48 1.91 4.61
CA LYS A 31 15.97 1.02 5.67
C LYS A 31 16.61 -0.26 5.10
N ALA A 32 16.04 -0.85 4.06
CA ALA A 32 16.56 -2.05 3.41
C ALA A 32 17.94 -1.80 2.79
N ILE A 33 18.11 -0.66 2.10
CA ILE A 33 19.39 -0.31 1.46
C ILE A 33 20.38 0.22 2.50
N GLY A 34 19.95 1.16 3.35
CA GLY A 34 20.84 1.89 4.25
C GLY A 34 21.21 1.14 5.53
N PHE A 35 20.29 0.35 6.09
CA PHE A 35 20.50 -0.32 7.38
C PHE A 35 20.79 -1.81 7.23
N TRP A 36 20.11 -2.50 6.31
CA TRP A 36 20.30 -3.94 6.07
C TRP A 36 21.31 -4.25 4.97
N GLY A 37 21.83 -3.22 4.27
CA GLY A 37 22.83 -3.40 3.21
C GLY A 37 22.32 -4.20 2.01
N ILE A 38 21.00 -4.31 1.82
CA ILE A 38 20.42 -5.05 0.70
C ILE A 38 20.69 -4.27 -0.59
N SER A 39 21.20 -4.98 -1.61
CA SER A 39 21.41 -4.41 -2.94
C SER A 39 20.12 -3.78 -3.49
N PRO A 40 20.17 -2.58 -4.08
CA PRO A 40 19.01 -1.94 -4.69
C PRO A 40 18.27 -2.84 -5.69
N LEU A 41 19.02 -3.67 -6.44
CA LEU A 41 18.47 -4.62 -7.41
C LEU A 41 17.52 -5.65 -6.77
N VAL A 42 17.72 -5.98 -5.50
CA VAL A 42 16.87 -6.91 -4.74
C VAL A 42 15.79 -6.14 -3.97
N ALA A 43 16.12 -4.95 -3.45
CA ALA A 43 15.19 -4.14 -2.67
C ALA A 43 14.01 -3.62 -3.49
N PHE A 44 14.24 -3.26 -4.77
CA PHE A 44 13.19 -2.80 -5.69
C PHE A 44 12.06 -3.81 -5.91
N PRO A 45 12.33 -5.05 -6.41
CA PRO A 45 11.28 -6.04 -6.61
C PRO A 45 10.59 -6.42 -5.29
N LEU A 46 11.31 -6.41 -4.17
CA LEU A 46 10.74 -6.72 -2.86
C LEU A 46 9.69 -5.69 -2.42
N VAL A 47 10.00 -4.39 -2.56
CA VAL A 47 9.05 -3.30 -2.30
C VAL A 47 7.85 -3.36 -3.25
N LEU A 48 8.07 -3.73 -4.51
CA LEU A 48 7.01 -3.86 -5.52
C LEU A 48 6.03 -4.98 -5.16
N VAL A 49 6.54 -6.14 -4.76
CA VAL A 49 5.74 -7.28 -4.29
C VAL A 49 4.97 -6.90 -3.02
N MET A 50 5.61 -6.23 -2.06
CA MET A 50 4.93 -5.78 -0.84
C MET A 50 3.80 -4.78 -1.13
N GLY A 51 4.04 -3.80 -2.01
CA GLY A 51 3.02 -2.83 -2.41
C GLY A 51 1.83 -3.49 -3.11
N CYS A 52 2.09 -4.42 -4.02
CA CYS A 52 1.04 -5.21 -4.68
C CYS A 52 0.27 -6.10 -3.70
N ALA A 53 0.95 -6.77 -2.76
CA ALA A 53 0.32 -7.61 -1.76
C ALA A 53 -0.59 -6.78 -0.84
N PHE A 54 -0.14 -5.60 -0.42
CA PHE A 54 -0.94 -4.72 0.44
C PHE A 54 -2.17 -4.17 -0.30
N GLY A 55 -2.01 -3.74 -1.56
CA GLY A 55 -3.14 -3.31 -2.39
C GLY A 55 -4.14 -4.44 -2.65
N ALA A 56 -3.66 -5.65 -2.94
CA ALA A 56 -4.50 -6.82 -3.10
C ALA A 56 -5.25 -7.17 -1.81
N PHE A 57 -4.58 -7.11 -0.66
CA PHE A 57 -5.20 -7.35 0.65
C PHE A 57 -6.32 -6.36 0.95
N MET A 58 -6.11 -5.06 0.66
CA MET A 58 -7.18 -4.07 0.80
C MET A 58 -8.36 -4.34 -0.13
N GLY A 59 -8.10 -4.67 -1.40
CA GLY A 59 -9.14 -5.04 -2.36
C GLY A 59 -9.94 -6.28 -1.90
N LEU A 60 -9.25 -7.28 -1.38
CA LEU A 60 -9.85 -8.50 -0.81
C LEU A 60 -10.75 -8.18 0.39
N LEU A 61 -10.32 -7.31 1.29
CA LEU A 61 -11.13 -6.91 2.44
C LEU A 61 -12.39 -6.14 2.02
N ILE A 62 -12.29 -5.28 1.01
CA ILE A 62 -13.43 -4.54 0.47
C ILE A 62 -14.46 -5.52 -0.11
N ASP A 63 -14.00 -6.46 -0.93
CA ASP A 63 -14.87 -7.45 -1.58
C ASP A 63 -15.48 -8.45 -0.57
N ALA A 64 -14.65 -9.01 0.33
CA ALA A 64 -15.07 -10.03 1.28
C ALA A 64 -15.98 -9.48 2.39
N LEU A 65 -15.65 -8.30 2.94
CA LEU A 65 -16.41 -7.73 4.06
C LEU A 65 -17.56 -6.83 3.59
N LYS A 66 -17.62 -6.49 2.28
CA LYS A 66 -18.60 -5.57 1.70
C LYS A 66 -18.65 -4.21 2.42
N ILE A 67 -17.54 -3.82 3.04
CA ILE A 67 -17.38 -2.53 3.70
C ILE A 67 -16.95 -1.51 2.64
N PRO A 68 -17.50 -0.27 2.68
CA PRO A 68 -17.07 0.78 1.77
C PRO A 68 -15.54 0.97 1.76
N ALA A 69 -14.96 1.10 0.56
CA ALA A 69 -13.50 1.22 0.37
C ALA A 69 -12.88 2.36 1.18
N PHE A 70 -13.62 3.44 1.42
CA PHE A 70 -13.17 4.55 2.27
C PHE A 70 -12.79 4.10 3.69
N ILE A 71 -13.58 3.21 4.31
CA ILE A 71 -13.34 2.77 5.70
C ILE A 71 -12.10 1.87 5.76
N ILE A 72 -11.97 0.92 4.82
CA ILE A 72 -10.83 0.00 4.74
C ILE A 72 -9.53 0.76 4.45
N THR A 73 -9.56 1.71 3.51
CA THR A 73 -8.37 2.50 3.15
C THR A 73 -8.01 3.53 4.23
N LEU A 74 -8.98 4.07 4.96
CA LEU A 74 -8.73 4.89 6.15
C LEU A 74 -8.06 4.08 7.27
N ALA A 75 -8.57 2.88 7.56
CA ALA A 75 -7.97 2.00 8.56
C ALA A 75 -6.52 1.61 8.19
N GLY A 76 -6.28 1.29 6.91
CA GLY A 76 -4.93 0.96 6.47
C GLY A 76 -3.98 2.16 6.38
N MET A 77 -4.49 3.38 6.14
CA MET A 77 -3.69 4.60 6.31
C MET A 77 -3.14 4.71 7.73
N PHE A 78 -3.98 4.53 8.75
CA PHE A 78 -3.54 4.59 10.14
C PHE A 78 -2.57 3.46 10.49
N PHE A 79 -2.83 2.25 9.99
CA PHE A 79 -1.92 1.12 10.16
C PHE A 79 -0.53 1.43 9.59
N LEU A 80 -0.44 1.86 8.34
CA LEU A 80 0.84 2.14 7.68
C LEU A 80 1.58 3.31 8.31
N ARG A 81 0.88 4.36 8.73
CA ARG A 81 1.50 5.49 9.46
C ARG A 81 1.99 5.11 10.84
N GLY A 82 1.37 4.13 11.51
CA GLY A 82 1.83 3.63 12.80
C GLY A 82 3.05 2.71 12.69
N VAL A 83 3.25 2.07 11.54
CA VAL A 83 4.36 1.13 11.29
C VAL A 83 5.59 1.84 10.69
N SER A 84 5.40 2.91 9.93
CA SER A 84 6.48 3.75 9.36
C SER A 84 7.13 4.65 10.38
#